data_AF-A0AA37WFR7-F1
#
_entry.id   AF-A0AA37WFR7-F1
#
_cell.length_a   1.000
_cell.length_b   1.000
_cell.length_c   1.000
_cell.angle_alpha   90.00
_cell.angle_beta   90.00
_cell.angle_gamma   90.00
#
_symmetry.space_group_name_H-M   'P 1'
#
loop_
_entity.id
_entity.type
_entity.pdbx_description
1 polymer ?
#
loop_
_entity_poly.entity_id
_entity_poly.type
_entity_poly.pdbx_seq_one_letter_code
_entity_poly.pdbx_strand_id
1 'polypeptide(L)'
;MEVFAQRRPEFEVQHYSTVVCATDDSHQVGLPIENLVLSTTKGLSDIHDADLVIIPGWQGPDILPSDALRNSLLSAYNNGARIASICSGVFLLAYTGLLANKVATTHWQYIAKAREKFPNTHFDENVLYTDNGQILTSAGSAAGLDMCLHLVKQDYGQHVANAYARRLVIPPYREGGQAQFIQQPIPKSDNNTKLSVLLDTLENNLSSQYSVEDMADMVNMSERNFLRQFKAQFATSPAKWLINLRIKRACELLETSELPTKSIAQMCGLGTEESLRHHFRRQLKVSPLHYRRQFSEL
;
A
#
# COMPACT_ATOMS: atom_id res chain seq x y z
N MET A 1 14.70 -0.88 -9.74
CA MET A 1 15.82 -1.42 -10.55
C MET A 1 15.32 -1.99 -11.86
N GLU A 2 14.46 -3.00 -11.86
CA GLU A 2 14.08 -3.69 -13.12
C GLU A 2 13.33 -2.83 -14.16
N VAL A 3 12.56 -1.84 -13.71
CA VAL A 3 11.85 -0.89 -14.60
C VAL A 3 12.81 0.13 -15.24
N PHE A 4 13.67 0.76 -14.45
CA PHE A 4 14.46 1.93 -14.89
C PHE A 4 15.93 1.61 -15.21
N ALA A 5 16.55 0.67 -14.49
CA ALA A 5 18.00 0.43 -14.59
C ALA A 5 18.40 -0.61 -15.64
N GLN A 6 17.51 -1.53 -15.99
CA GLN A 6 17.83 -2.59 -16.94
C GLN A 6 17.55 -2.12 -18.37
N ARG A 7 18.56 -2.19 -19.25
CA ARG A 7 18.42 -1.82 -20.66
C ARG A 7 17.43 -2.74 -21.38
N ARG A 8 16.50 -2.13 -22.12
CA ARG A 8 15.42 -2.82 -22.85
C ARG A 8 15.31 -2.30 -24.30
N PRO A 9 16.25 -2.67 -25.18
CA PRO A 9 16.21 -2.24 -26.58
C PRO A 9 14.93 -2.72 -27.31
N GLU A 10 14.31 -3.79 -26.84
CA GLU A 10 13.08 -4.35 -27.42
C GLU A 10 11.83 -3.45 -27.29
N PHE A 11 11.89 -2.36 -26.51
CA PHE A 11 10.77 -1.43 -26.36
C PHE A 11 10.84 -0.24 -27.33
N GLU A 12 11.91 -0.12 -28.12
CA GLU A 12 12.06 0.92 -29.16
C GLU A 12 11.87 2.37 -28.66
N VAL A 13 12.16 2.62 -27.39
CA VAL A 13 12.11 3.96 -26.76
C VAL A 13 13.46 4.36 -26.22
N GLN A 14 13.63 5.66 -25.92
CA GLN A 14 14.79 6.15 -25.22
C GLN A 14 14.91 5.44 -23.87
N HIS A 15 16.11 4.97 -23.55
CA HIS A 15 16.33 4.24 -22.30
C HIS A 15 16.57 5.23 -21.15
N TYR A 16 16.01 4.92 -19.97
CA TYR A 16 16.35 5.64 -18.75
C TYR A 16 17.84 5.47 -18.42
N SER A 17 18.51 6.56 -18.09
CA SER A 17 19.83 6.51 -17.46
C SER A 17 19.63 6.46 -15.95
N THR A 18 19.95 5.33 -15.32
CA THR A 18 19.76 5.16 -13.87
C THR A 18 21.10 5.16 -13.15
N VAL A 19 21.18 5.96 -12.08
CA VAL A 19 22.26 5.92 -11.10
C VAL A 19 21.68 5.66 -9.71
N VAL A 20 22.46 5.05 -8.83
CA VAL A 20 22.13 4.89 -7.40
C VAL A 20 23.00 5.85 -6.62
N CYS A 21 22.43 6.79 -5.89
CA CYS A 21 23.20 7.76 -5.11
C CYS A 21 23.26 7.35 -3.63
N ALA A 22 24.46 7.41 -3.04
CA ALA A 22 24.59 7.31 -1.59
C ALA A 22 24.05 8.58 -0.90
N THR A 23 23.49 8.42 0.29
CA THR A 23 22.97 9.54 1.10
C THR A 23 24.06 10.27 1.90
N ASP A 24 25.28 9.75 1.86
CA ASP A 24 26.47 10.26 2.52
C ASP A 24 27.72 10.00 1.64
N ASP A 25 28.87 10.49 2.10
CA ASP A 25 30.15 10.39 1.38
C ASP A 25 30.80 9.01 1.47
N SER A 26 30.15 8.02 2.11
CA SER A 26 30.70 6.67 2.24
C SER A 26 30.69 5.91 0.91
N HIS A 27 29.92 6.39 -0.08
CA HIS A 27 29.69 5.70 -1.35
C HIS A 27 29.08 4.29 -1.17
N GLN A 28 28.49 4.05 -0.01
CA GLN A 28 27.84 2.81 0.37
C GLN A 28 26.37 3.05 0.69
N VAL A 29 25.52 2.13 0.25
CA VAL A 29 24.09 2.12 0.55
C VAL A 29 23.79 0.83 1.30
N GLY A 30 23.53 0.97 2.60
CA GLY A 30 23.07 -0.14 3.43
C GLY A 30 21.65 -0.55 3.04
N LEU A 31 21.44 -1.84 2.83
CA LEU A 31 20.10 -2.40 2.60
C LEU A 31 19.51 -2.93 3.94
N PRO A 32 18.18 -3.05 4.06
CA PRO A 32 17.53 -3.65 5.23
C PRO A 32 17.69 -5.18 5.27
N ILE A 33 18.89 -5.65 4.95
CA ILE A 33 19.34 -7.04 4.96
C ILE A 33 20.72 -7.01 5.62
N GLU A 34 20.87 -7.75 6.71
CA GLU A 34 22.14 -7.80 7.42
C GLU A 34 23.29 -8.15 6.48
N ASN A 35 24.38 -7.38 6.57
CA ASN A 35 25.61 -7.54 5.79
C ASN A 35 25.45 -7.39 4.26
N LEU A 36 24.37 -6.78 3.77
CA LEU A 36 24.24 -6.43 2.36
C LEU A 36 24.42 -4.93 2.13
N VAL A 37 25.44 -4.59 1.34
CA VAL A 37 25.80 -3.21 1.00
C VAL A 37 25.89 -3.08 -0.51
N LEU A 38 25.28 -2.04 -1.07
CA LEU A 38 25.51 -1.62 -2.45
C LEU A 38 26.59 -0.55 -2.47
N SER A 39 27.57 -0.69 -3.36
CA SER A 39 28.56 0.36 -3.62
C SER A 39 28.13 1.20 -4.82
N THR A 40 28.42 2.50 -4.77
CA THR A 40 28.16 3.42 -5.88
C THR A 40 29.20 4.53 -5.94
N THR A 41 29.56 4.96 -7.15
CA THR A 41 30.43 6.13 -7.35
C THR A 41 29.67 7.45 -7.32
N LYS A 42 28.35 7.41 -7.12
CA LYS A 42 27.43 8.54 -7.25
C LYS A 42 26.95 9.01 -5.89
N GLY A 43 26.85 10.32 -5.73
CA GLY A 43 26.52 10.97 -4.46
C GLY A 43 25.38 11.98 -4.59
N LEU A 44 25.23 12.82 -3.57
CA LEU A 44 24.17 13.82 -3.51
C LEU A 44 24.22 14.83 -4.67
N SER A 45 25.43 15.16 -5.16
CA SER A 45 25.60 16.06 -6.32
C SER A 45 24.97 15.52 -7.60
N ASP A 46 24.95 14.20 -7.79
CA ASP A 46 24.36 13.58 -8.99
C ASP A 46 22.82 13.59 -8.97
N ILE A 47 22.18 13.92 -7.83
CA ILE A 47 20.72 14.07 -7.72
C ILE A 47 20.25 15.30 -8.49
N HIS A 48 21.08 16.35 -8.57
CA HIS A 48 20.74 17.65 -9.15
C HIS A 48 20.29 17.57 -10.62
N ASP A 49 20.93 16.68 -11.39
CA ASP A 49 20.75 16.57 -12.84
C ASP A 49 19.69 15.52 -13.24
N ALA A 50 19.00 14.93 -12.28
CA ALA A 50 18.05 13.85 -12.53
C ALA A 50 16.67 14.40 -12.95
N ASP A 51 16.07 13.82 -14.00
CA ASP A 51 14.67 14.10 -14.39
C ASP A 51 13.65 13.42 -13.45
N LEU A 52 14.08 12.36 -12.76
CA LEU A 52 13.28 11.56 -11.84
C LEU A 52 14.17 11.06 -10.69
N VAL A 53 13.79 11.39 -9.46
CA VAL A 53 14.42 10.89 -8.23
C VAL A 53 13.46 9.92 -7.56
N ILE A 54 13.92 8.70 -7.29
CA ILE A 54 13.15 7.68 -6.57
C ILE A 54 13.77 7.44 -5.20
N ILE A 55 12.96 7.64 -4.15
CA ILE A 55 13.30 7.32 -2.76
C ILE A 55 12.68 5.95 -2.44
N PRO A 56 13.45 4.84 -2.49
CA PRO A 56 12.89 3.49 -2.38
C PRO A 56 12.46 3.13 -0.95
N GLY A 57 12.94 3.87 0.05
CA GLY A 57 12.69 3.64 1.45
C GLY A 57 13.43 4.67 2.32
N TRP A 58 13.08 4.71 3.60
CA TRP A 58 13.80 5.47 4.62
C TRP A 58 13.84 4.68 5.93
N GLN A 59 14.86 4.94 6.76
CA GLN A 59 15.13 4.20 8.00
C GLN A 59 14.00 4.33 9.03
N GLY A 60 13.19 5.38 8.93
CA GLY A 60 11.97 5.52 9.69
C GLY A 60 11.56 6.97 9.88
N PRO A 61 10.36 7.21 10.43
CA PRO A 61 9.83 8.55 10.63
C PRO A 61 10.68 9.40 11.56
N ASP A 62 11.37 8.82 12.54
CA ASP A 62 12.09 9.58 13.57
C ASP A 62 13.55 9.89 13.21
N ILE A 63 14.01 9.40 12.05
CA ILE A 63 15.35 9.69 11.56
C ILE A 63 15.29 10.92 10.67
N LEU A 64 15.87 12.02 11.15
CA LEU A 64 15.97 13.25 10.39
C LEU A 64 17.03 13.10 9.29
N PRO A 65 16.71 13.45 8.04
CA PRO A 65 17.71 13.51 6.99
C PRO A 65 18.65 14.71 7.16
N SER A 66 19.89 14.55 6.71
CA SER A 66 20.87 15.63 6.69
C SER A 66 20.38 16.81 5.83
N ASP A 67 20.84 18.01 6.16
CA ASP A 67 20.51 19.22 5.40
C ASP A 67 20.96 19.11 3.95
N ALA A 68 22.14 18.50 3.71
CA ALA A 68 22.66 18.25 2.37
C ALA A 68 21.72 17.37 1.53
N LEU A 69 21.21 16.27 2.09
CA LEU A 69 20.27 15.40 1.39
C LEU A 69 18.94 16.11 1.12
N ARG A 70 18.38 16.83 2.10
CA ARG A 70 17.15 17.61 1.91
C ARG A 70 17.31 18.66 0.81
N ASN A 71 18.41 19.42 0.85
CA ASN A 71 18.69 20.47 -0.12
C ASN A 71 18.91 19.92 -1.53
N SER A 72 19.52 18.74 -1.66
CA SER A 72 19.71 18.08 -2.95
C SER A 72 18.37 17.67 -3.58
N LEU A 73 17.45 17.12 -2.78
CA LEU A 73 16.08 16.81 -3.24
C LEU A 73 15.30 18.06 -3.64
N LEU A 74 15.39 19.13 -2.84
CA LEU A 74 14.77 20.42 -3.15
C LEU A 74 15.33 21.04 -4.43
N SER A 75 16.64 20.94 -4.63
CA SER A 75 17.29 21.44 -5.85
C SER A 75 16.81 20.69 -7.09
N ALA A 76 16.77 19.36 -7.05
CA ALA A 76 16.25 18.56 -8.16
C ALA A 76 14.79 18.91 -8.47
N TYR A 77 13.94 19.01 -7.45
CA TYR A 77 12.54 19.43 -7.60
C TYR A 77 12.43 20.82 -8.25
N ASN A 78 13.22 21.79 -7.82
CA ASN A 78 13.22 23.14 -8.39
C ASN A 78 13.72 23.18 -9.85
N ASN A 79 14.55 22.21 -10.24
CA ASN A 79 15.00 22.02 -11.62
C ASN A 79 13.96 21.29 -12.50
N GLY A 80 12.81 20.91 -11.93
CA GLY A 80 11.71 20.24 -12.65
C GLY A 80 11.72 18.72 -12.53
N ALA A 81 12.57 18.14 -11.68
CA ALA A 81 12.60 16.71 -11.46
C ALA A 81 11.31 16.21 -10.81
N ARG A 82 10.80 15.08 -11.28
CA ARG A 82 9.78 14.33 -10.54
C ARG A 82 10.43 13.66 -9.33
N ILE A 83 9.80 13.76 -8.17
CA ILE A 83 10.25 13.11 -6.93
C ILE A 83 9.22 12.05 -6.54
N ALA A 84 9.63 10.79 -6.58
CA ALA A 84 8.80 9.64 -6.27
C ALA A 84 9.29 8.95 -4.98
N SER A 85 8.37 8.59 -4.08
CA SER A 85 8.71 7.81 -2.88
C SER A 85 7.96 6.49 -2.79
N ILE A 86 8.63 5.45 -2.33
CA ILE A 86 8.05 4.13 -2.10
C ILE A 86 8.09 3.80 -0.61
N CYS A 87 6.97 3.30 -0.08
CA CYS A 87 6.89 2.80 1.29
C CYS A 87 7.32 3.87 2.31
N SER A 88 8.30 3.56 3.17
CA SER A 88 8.84 4.47 4.18
C SER A 88 9.62 5.66 3.60
N GLY A 89 9.95 5.64 2.29
CA GLY A 89 10.62 6.73 1.60
C GLY A 89 9.85 8.05 1.68
N VAL A 90 8.54 7.99 1.92
CA VAL A 90 7.69 9.18 2.11
C VAL A 90 8.18 10.05 3.27
N PHE A 91 8.82 9.48 4.29
CA PHE A 91 9.26 10.24 5.46
C PHE A 91 10.39 11.20 5.11
N LEU A 92 11.37 10.74 4.33
CA LEU A 92 12.41 11.60 3.77
C LEU A 92 11.79 12.73 2.95
N LEU A 93 10.84 12.39 2.08
CA LEU A 93 10.14 13.37 1.26
C LEU A 93 9.34 14.38 2.10
N ALA A 94 8.67 13.93 3.16
CA ALA A 94 7.90 14.79 4.05
C ALA A 94 8.79 15.80 4.79
N TYR A 95 10.01 15.41 5.17
CA TYR A 95 11.00 16.31 5.79
C TYR A 95 11.49 17.43 4.87
N THR A 96 11.33 17.32 3.55
CA THR A 96 11.64 18.42 2.62
C THR A 96 10.58 19.53 2.65
N GLY A 97 9.39 19.26 3.21
CA GLY A 97 8.24 20.16 3.17
C GLY A 97 7.45 20.11 1.85
N LEU A 98 7.92 19.39 0.83
CA LEU A 98 7.27 19.31 -0.49
C LEU A 98 5.86 18.69 -0.46
N LEU A 99 5.54 17.90 0.58
CA LEU A 99 4.22 17.28 0.76
C LEU A 99 3.18 18.17 1.44
N ALA A 100 3.56 19.37 1.89
CA ALA A 100 2.63 20.28 2.53
C ALA A 100 1.42 20.57 1.63
N ASN A 101 0.23 20.38 2.20
CA ASN A 101 -1.08 20.52 1.57
C ASN A 101 -1.33 19.59 0.37
N LYS A 102 -0.60 18.48 0.27
CA LYS A 102 -0.77 17.48 -0.80
C LYS A 102 -1.38 16.18 -0.28
N VAL A 103 -1.91 15.39 -1.20
CA VAL A 103 -2.36 14.03 -0.92
C VAL A 103 -1.19 13.07 -1.13
N ALA A 104 -0.83 12.34 -0.09
CA ALA A 104 0.24 11.36 -0.10
C ALA A 104 -0.26 10.00 0.38
N THR A 105 0.48 8.94 0.09
CA THR A 105 0.25 7.62 0.67
C THR A 105 1.58 7.00 1.10
N THR A 106 1.50 6.00 1.97
CA THR A 106 2.61 5.18 2.42
C THR A 106 2.07 3.83 2.87
N HIS A 107 2.96 2.96 3.34
CA HIS A 107 2.57 1.63 3.78
C HIS A 107 1.56 1.78 4.91
N TRP A 108 0.51 0.96 4.91
CA TRP A 108 -0.58 1.06 5.89
C TRP A 108 -0.07 1.07 7.35
N GLN A 109 1.03 0.35 7.63
CA GLN A 109 1.70 0.34 8.96
C GLN A 109 2.17 1.73 9.42
N TYR A 110 2.48 2.61 8.46
CA TYR A 110 3.09 3.90 8.68
C TYR A 110 2.11 5.06 8.59
N ILE A 111 0.87 4.84 8.13
CA ILE A 111 -0.14 5.90 7.92
C ILE A 111 -0.42 6.67 9.21
N ALA A 112 -0.69 5.98 10.32
CA ALA A 112 -1.01 6.64 11.59
C ALA A 112 0.14 7.55 12.05
N LYS A 113 1.37 7.04 12.01
CA LYS A 113 2.57 7.78 12.40
C LYS A 113 2.91 8.92 11.43
N ALA A 114 2.62 8.75 10.14
CA ALA A 114 2.79 9.80 9.13
C ALA A 114 1.82 10.97 9.37
N ARG A 115 0.54 10.67 9.65
CA ARG A 115 -0.49 11.68 9.98
C ARG A 115 -0.14 12.46 11.26
N GLU A 116 0.37 11.77 12.28
CA GLU A 116 0.82 12.41 13.52
C GLU A 116 2.01 13.36 13.28
N LYS A 117 3.03 12.90 12.56
CA LYS A 117 4.29 13.63 12.42
C LYS A 117 4.24 14.74 11.38
N PHE A 118 3.41 14.60 10.35
CA PHE A 118 3.31 15.56 9.25
C PHE A 118 1.83 15.98 9.04
N PRO A 119 1.23 16.72 9.99
CA PRO A 119 -0.21 17.04 9.99
C PRO A 119 -0.64 17.91 8.81
N ASN A 120 0.29 18.60 8.16
CA ASN A 120 0.03 19.41 6.97
C ASN A 120 -0.04 18.57 5.67
N THR A 121 0.16 17.25 5.74
CA THR A 121 0.05 16.34 4.58
C THR A 121 -1.19 15.46 4.73
N HIS A 122 -1.99 15.33 3.67
CA HIS A 122 -3.16 14.46 3.68
C HIS A 122 -2.76 13.03 3.29
N PHE A 123 -2.54 12.17 4.28
CA PHE A 123 -2.22 10.76 4.01
C PHE A 123 -3.49 9.92 3.76
N ASP A 124 -3.64 9.43 2.53
CA ASP A 124 -4.68 8.48 2.13
C ASP A 124 -4.14 7.04 2.18
N GLU A 125 -4.82 6.18 2.93
CA GLU A 125 -4.47 4.76 3.09
C GLU A 125 -5.17 3.84 2.09
N ASN A 126 -6.12 4.37 1.31
CA ASN A 126 -7.00 3.60 0.43
C ASN A 126 -6.57 3.65 -1.04
N VAL A 127 -5.31 4.01 -1.30
CA VAL A 127 -4.74 4.11 -2.66
C VAL A 127 -3.41 3.36 -2.74
N LEU A 128 -3.07 2.86 -3.93
CA LEU A 128 -1.76 2.25 -4.20
C LEU A 128 -0.69 3.34 -4.31
N TYR A 129 -0.99 4.40 -5.05
CA TYR A 129 -0.12 5.55 -5.20
C TYR A 129 -0.93 6.83 -5.42
N THR A 130 -0.30 7.97 -5.13
CA THR A 130 -0.80 9.30 -5.45
C THR A 130 0.12 9.96 -6.48
N ASP A 131 -0.46 10.79 -7.33
CA ASP A 131 0.25 11.60 -8.31
C ASP A 131 -0.21 13.06 -8.16
N ASN A 132 0.70 13.93 -7.74
CA ASN A 132 0.51 15.37 -7.60
C ASN A 132 1.32 16.14 -8.66
N GLY A 133 1.51 15.56 -9.85
CA GLY A 133 2.34 16.10 -10.93
C GLY A 133 3.81 15.77 -10.73
N GLN A 134 4.56 16.67 -10.09
CA GLN A 134 5.98 16.44 -9.82
C GLN A 134 6.25 15.52 -8.63
N ILE A 135 5.24 15.24 -7.80
CA ILE A 135 5.43 14.43 -6.59
C ILE A 135 4.52 13.22 -6.62
N LEU A 136 5.13 12.04 -6.52
CA LEU A 136 4.41 10.77 -6.47
C LEU A 136 4.78 10.02 -5.20
N THR A 137 3.80 9.36 -4.59
CA THR A 137 4.03 8.53 -3.40
C THR A 137 3.29 7.22 -3.55
N SER A 138 3.90 6.11 -3.12
CA SER A 138 3.29 4.78 -3.19
C SER A 138 3.39 4.05 -1.85
N ALA A 139 2.43 3.18 -1.60
CA ALA A 139 2.27 2.57 -0.30
C ALA A 139 3.31 1.52 0.05
N GLY A 140 3.59 0.56 -0.81
CA GLY A 140 4.47 -0.57 -0.50
C GLY A 140 5.17 -1.08 -1.75
N SER A 141 5.99 -2.12 -1.63
CA SER A 141 6.82 -2.60 -2.75
C SER A 141 6.02 -2.91 -4.02
N ALA A 142 4.88 -3.60 -3.89
CA ALA A 142 4.01 -3.92 -5.02
C ALA A 142 3.35 -2.66 -5.62
N ALA A 143 2.85 -1.75 -4.76
CA ALA A 143 2.27 -0.49 -5.18
C ALA A 143 3.31 0.45 -5.82
N GLY A 144 4.58 0.35 -5.39
CA GLY A 144 5.71 1.03 -5.99
C GLY A 144 5.95 0.58 -7.42
N LEU A 145 5.79 -0.72 -7.73
CA LEU A 145 5.85 -1.21 -9.11
C LEU A 145 4.71 -0.63 -9.96
N ASP A 146 3.49 -0.54 -9.43
CA ASP A 146 2.37 0.10 -10.15
C ASP A 146 2.66 1.58 -10.45
N MET A 147 3.20 2.31 -9.47
CA MET A 147 3.62 3.70 -9.64
C MET A 147 4.75 3.82 -10.68
N CYS A 148 5.70 2.88 -10.69
CA CYS A 148 6.77 2.86 -11.69
C CYS A 148 6.21 2.63 -13.10
N LEU A 149 5.24 1.72 -13.27
CA LEU A 149 4.56 1.51 -14.54
C LEU A 149 3.71 2.73 -14.96
N HIS A 150 3.13 3.43 -14.00
CA HIS A 150 2.43 4.70 -14.24
C HIS A 150 3.39 5.78 -14.77
N LEU A 151 4.59 5.91 -14.20
CA LEU A 151 5.63 6.81 -14.71
C LEU A 151 6.06 6.44 -16.14
N VAL A 152 6.30 5.15 -16.41
CA VAL A 152 6.59 4.68 -17.78
C VAL A 152 5.46 4.99 -18.75
N LYS A 153 4.21 4.86 -18.32
CA LYS A 153 3.03 5.22 -19.13
C LYS A 153 3.00 6.72 -19.43
N GLN A 154 3.36 7.58 -18.49
CA GLN A 154 3.44 9.03 -18.71
C GLN A 154 4.54 9.38 -19.71
N ASP A 155 5.69 8.71 -19.64
CA ASP A 155 6.85 9.01 -20.48
C ASP A 155 6.71 8.44 -21.90
N TYR A 156 6.23 7.19 -22.02
CA TYR A 156 6.29 6.41 -23.26
C TYR A 156 4.96 5.80 -23.68
N GLY A 157 3.88 6.10 -22.97
CA GLY A 157 2.53 5.64 -23.29
C GLY A 157 2.21 4.22 -22.78
N GLN A 158 0.91 3.89 -22.89
CA GLN A 158 0.35 2.65 -22.33
C GLN A 158 0.96 1.37 -22.94
N HIS A 159 1.34 1.41 -24.23
CA HIS A 159 1.89 0.24 -24.92
C HIS A 159 3.19 -0.24 -24.26
N VAL A 160 4.11 0.69 -23.98
CA VAL A 160 5.41 0.40 -23.36
C VAL A 160 5.25 -0.01 -21.91
N ALA A 161 4.37 0.67 -21.14
CA ALA A 161 4.07 0.27 -19.77
C ALA A 161 3.51 -1.16 -19.68
N ASN A 162 2.65 -1.56 -20.62
CA ASN A 162 2.15 -2.94 -20.70
C ASN A 162 3.25 -3.94 -21.07
N ALA A 163 4.24 -3.55 -21.88
CA ALA A 163 5.38 -4.38 -22.22
C ALA A 163 6.27 -4.65 -20.99
N TYR A 164 6.52 -3.62 -20.18
CA TYR A 164 7.16 -3.78 -18.87
C TYR A 164 6.35 -4.70 -17.93
N ALA A 165 5.03 -4.49 -17.82
CA ALA A 165 4.17 -5.32 -16.97
C ALA A 165 4.23 -6.81 -17.34
N ARG A 166 4.13 -7.14 -18.64
CA ARG A 166 4.27 -8.52 -19.14
C ARG A 166 5.61 -9.14 -18.78
N ARG A 167 6.68 -8.36 -18.86
CA ARG A 167 8.04 -8.84 -18.58
C ARG A 167 8.27 -9.09 -17.09
N LEU A 168 7.69 -8.24 -16.24
CA LEU A 168 7.69 -8.40 -14.80
C LEU A 168 6.73 -9.49 -14.31
N VAL A 169 5.93 -10.08 -15.20
CA VAL A 169 4.89 -11.07 -14.89
C VAL A 169 3.91 -10.53 -13.85
N ILE A 170 3.55 -9.25 -13.98
CA ILE A 170 2.55 -8.59 -13.14
C ILE A 170 1.32 -8.21 -13.98
N PRO A 171 0.13 -8.06 -13.36
CA PRO A 171 -1.05 -7.63 -14.07
C PRO A 171 -0.81 -6.33 -14.85
N PRO A 172 -1.39 -6.17 -16.05
CA PRO A 172 -1.29 -4.93 -16.79
C PRO A 172 -1.96 -3.82 -15.98
N TYR A 173 -1.16 -2.86 -15.51
CA TYR A 173 -1.54 -1.57 -14.92
C TYR A 173 -2.76 -1.60 -13.98
N ARG A 174 -2.50 -1.49 -12.67
CA ARG A 174 -3.54 -1.17 -11.68
C ARG A 174 -3.72 0.34 -11.59
N GLU A 175 -4.97 0.83 -11.73
CA GLU A 175 -5.27 2.25 -11.49
C GLU A 175 -4.93 2.61 -10.04
N GLY A 176 -4.25 3.75 -9.83
CA GLY A 176 -3.74 4.15 -8.52
C GLY A 176 -4.80 4.28 -7.42
N GLY A 177 -6.06 4.51 -7.82
CA GLY A 177 -7.22 4.54 -6.91
C GLY A 177 -7.69 3.17 -6.40
N GLN A 178 -7.04 2.07 -6.78
CA GLN A 178 -7.27 0.78 -6.15
C GLN A 178 -6.77 0.81 -4.70
N ALA A 179 -7.57 0.25 -3.79
CA ALA A 179 -7.15 0.10 -2.40
C ALA A 179 -6.01 -0.92 -2.32
N GLN A 180 -5.07 -0.69 -1.41
CA GLN A 180 -4.08 -1.69 -1.04
C GLN A 180 -4.81 -2.99 -0.67
N PHE A 181 -4.31 -4.14 -1.14
CA PHE A 181 -4.82 -5.44 -0.71
C PHE A 181 -4.34 -5.69 0.72
N ILE A 182 -5.03 -5.07 1.67
CA ILE A 182 -4.70 -5.14 3.09
C ILE A 182 -5.43 -6.37 3.63
N GLN A 183 -4.71 -7.47 3.84
CA GLN A 183 -5.02 -8.29 5.00
C GLN A 183 -4.82 -7.36 6.20
N GLN A 184 -5.89 -6.76 6.74
CA GLN A 184 -5.76 -5.96 7.94
C GLN A 184 -5.09 -6.86 8.96
N PRO A 185 -3.90 -6.52 9.48
CA PRO A 185 -3.56 -7.03 10.78
C PRO A 185 -4.57 -6.36 11.68
N ILE A 186 -5.40 -7.19 12.26
CA ILE A 186 -6.05 -6.85 13.50
C ILE A 186 -4.94 -6.24 14.36
N PRO A 187 -5.11 -4.99 14.86
CA PRO A 187 -4.19 -4.48 15.85
C PRO A 187 -3.99 -5.61 16.85
N LYS A 188 -2.75 -6.03 17.09
CA LYS A 188 -2.45 -6.84 18.27
C LYS A 188 -2.77 -5.93 19.45
N SER A 189 -4.05 -5.88 19.79
CA SER A 189 -4.56 -5.35 21.03
C SER A 189 -3.76 -6.02 22.12
N ASP A 190 -3.28 -5.24 23.08
CA ASP A 190 -2.76 -5.76 24.33
C ASP A 190 -3.58 -6.98 24.75
N ASN A 191 -2.89 -8.10 24.98
CA ASN A 191 -3.40 -9.48 25.07
C ASN A 191 -4.42 -9.73 26.21
N ASN A 192 -5.26 -8.76 26.61
CA ASN A 192 -6.23 -8.90 27.70
C ASN A 192 -7.42 -7.92 27.64
N THR A 193 -7.75 -7.30 26.49
CA THR A 193 -8.96 -6.46 26.40
C THR A 193 -10.18 -7.29 25.98
N LYS A 194 -11.36 -7.00 26.54
CA LYS A 194 -12.60 -7.74 26.18
C LYS A 194 -12.89 -7.71 24.67
N LEU A 195 -12.49 -6.63 23.98
CA LEU A 195 -12.63 -6.50 22.54
C LEU A 195 -11.69 -7.43 21.76
N SER A 196 -10.48 -7.72 22.24
CA SER A 196 -9.57 -8.65 21.54
C SER A 196 -10.16 -10.07 21.48
N VAL A 197 -10.68 -10.54 22.62
CA VAL A 197 -11.35 -11.85 22.73
C VAL A 197 -12.57 -11.93 21.81
N LEU A 198 -13.33 -10.84 21.69
CA LEU A 198 -14.44 -10.76 20.74
C LEU A 198 -13.96 -10.94 19.30
N LEU A 199 -12.90 -10.22 18.89
CA LEU A 199 -12.39 -10.30 17.51
C LEU A 199 -11.89 -11.71 17.19
N ASP A 200 -11.13 -12.33 18.09
CA ASP A 200 -10.67 -13.72 17.94
C ASP A 200 -11.87 -14.68 17.82
N THR A 201 -12.93 -14.45 18.59
CA THR A 201 -14.15 -15.28 18.52
C THR A 201 -14.86 -15.12 17.18
N LEU A 202 -14.98 -13.89 16.68
CA LEU A 202 -15.61 -13.59 15.39
C LEU A 202 -14.80 -14.17 14.22
N GLU A 203 -13.46 -14.14 14.29
CA GLU A 203 -12.56 -14.71 13.29
C GLU A 203 -12.64 -16.22 13.19
N ASN A 204 -12.69 -16.88 14.34
CA ASN A 204 -12.77 -18.34 14.39
C ASN A 204 -14.17 -18.88 14.02
N ASN A 205 -15.19 -18.02 13.94
CA ASN A 205 -16.57 -18.44 13.67
C ASN A 205 -17.33 -17.47 12.74
N LEU A 206 -16.72 -17.14 11.60
CA LEU A 206 -17.27 -16.19 10.63
C LEU A 206 -18.63 -16.58 10.02
N SER A 207 -18.96 -17.87 10.00
CA SER A 207 -20.19 -18.41 9.41
C SER A 207 -21.44 -18.09 10.25
N SER A 208 -21.27 -17.83 11.55
CA SER A 208 -22.36 -17.48 12.45
C SER A 208 -22.91 -16.09 12.15
N GLN A 209 -24.21 -15.89 12.39
CA GLN A 209 -24.83 -14.57 12.31
C GLN A 209 -24.64 -13.84 13.64
N TYR A 210 -24.10 -12.62 13.58
CA TYR A 210 -23.87 -11.78 14.74
C TYR A 210 -24.59 -10.45 14.55
N SER A 211 -25.48 -10.13 15.48
CA SER A 211 -26.02 -8.78 15.63
C SER A 211 -25.05 -7.91 16.45
N VAL A 212 -25.29 -6.61 16.45
CA VAL A 212 -24.53 -5.68 17.30
C VAL A 212 -24.81 -5.94 18.79
N GLU A 213 -26.03 -6.38 19.12
CA GLU A 213 -26.44 -6.79 20.45
C GLU A 213 -25.62 -8.00 20.93
N ASP A 214 -25.54 -9.07 20.11
CA ASP A 214 -24.73 -10.26 20.42
C ASP A 214 -23.26 -9.92 20.70
N MET A 215 -22.68 -9.03 19.88
CA MET A 215 -21.29 -8.60 20.05
C MET A 215 -21.08 -7.78 21.33
N ALA A 216 -22.05 -6.94 21.70
CA ALA A 216 -22.02 -6.13 22.91
C ALA A 216 -22.14 -7.01 24.17
N ASP A 217 -23.01 -8.02 24.12
CA ASP A 217 -23.22 -8.98 25.20
C ASP A 217 -21.97 -9.86 25.44
N MET A 218 -21.29 -10.31 24.38
CA MET A 218 -20.04 -11.07 24.48
C MET A 218 -18.95 -10.33 25.25
N VAL A 219 -18.96 -9.00 25.23
CA VAL A 219 -18.01 -8.15 25.96
C VAL A 219 -18.60 -7.53 27.23
N ASN A 220 -19.82 -7.92 27.64
CA ASN A 220 -20.55 -7.40 28.79
C ASN A 220 -20.64 -5.86 28.76
N MET A 221 -21.05 -5.30 27.62
CA MET A 221 -21.25 -3.87 27.43
C MET A 221 -22.66 -3.60 26.93
N SER A 222 -23.22 -2.43 27.27
CA SER A 222 -24.38 -1.93 26.53
C SER A 222 -23.99 -1.62 25.08
N GLU A 223 -24.92 -1.80 24.14
CA GLU A 223 -24.71 -1.51 22.72
C GLU A 223 -24.11 -0.12 22.47
N ARG A 224 -24.61 0.90 23.17
CA ARG A 224 -24.13 2.28 23.04
C ARG A 224 -22.64 2.42 23.43
N ASN A 225 -22.22 1.77 24.52
CA ASN A 225 -20.83 1.82 24.96
C ASN A 225 -19.94 1.01 24.02
N PHE A 226 -20.41 -0.17 23.60
CA PHE A 226 -19.74 -1.03 22.63
C PHE A 226 -19.47 -0.30 21.32
N LEU A 227 -20.50 0.27 20.68
CA LEU A 227 -20.37 1.00 19.43
C LEU A 227 -19.40 2.18 19.52
N ARG A 228 -19.44 2.91 20.66
CA ARG A 228 -18.52 4.03 20.90
C ARG A 228 -17.07 3.56 21.02
N GLN A 229 -16.81 2.53 21.82
CA GLN A 229 -15.45 2.00 22.00
C GLN A 229 -14.92 1.35 20.72
N PHE A 230 -15.76 0.57 20.02
CA PHE A 230 -15.40 -0.07 18.77
C PHE A 230 -15.03 0.98 17.70
N LYS A 231 -15.82 2.05 17.58
CA LYS A 231 -15.52 3.14 16.65
C LYS A 231 -14.26 3.92 17.05
N ALA A 232 -14.02 4.13 18.34
CA ALA A 232 -12.82 4.81 18.83
C ALA A 232 -11.55 3.99 18.53
N GLN A 233 -11.63 2.66 18.63
CA GLN A 233 -10.47 1.78 18.44
C GLN A 233 -10.23 1.41 16.96
N PHE A 234 -11.29 1.16 16.19
CA PHE A 234 -11.18 0.63 14.81
C PHE A 234 -11.64 1.61 13.72
N ALA A 235 -12.03 2.83 14.09
CA ALA A 235 -12.51 3.88 13.18
C ALA A 235 -13.66 3.44 12.25
N THR A 236 -14.37 2.36 12.57
CA THR A 236 -15.43 1.76 11.76
C THR A 236 -16.55 1.19 12.65
N SER A 237 -17.67 0.77 12.05
CA SER A 237 -18.73 0.06 12.77
C SER A 237 -18.45 -1.45 12.84
N PRO A 238 -18.93 -2.15 13.87
CA PRO A 238 -18.76 -3.61 14.01
C PRO A 238 -19.30 -4.39 12.80
N ALA A 239 -20.49 -4.00 12.30
CA ALA A 239 -21.09 -4.64 11.12
C ALA A 239 -20.22 -4.49 9.85
N LYS A 240 -19.66 -3.29 9.62
CA LYS A 240 -18.77 -3.05 8.48
C LYS A 240 -17.46 -3.83 8.63
N TRP A 241 -16.92 -3.86 9.84
CA TRP A 241 -15.72 -4.63 10.15
C TRP A 241 -15.92 -6.14 9.89
N LEU A 242 -17.02 -6.72 10.37
CA LEU A 242 -17.34 -8.13 10.16
C LEU A 242 -17.47 -8.45 8.65
N ILE A 243 -18.15 -7.60 7.87
CA ILE A 243 -18.25 -7.80 6.41
C ILE A 243 -16.86 -7.82 5.76
N ASN A 244 -15.95 -6.91 6.15
CA ASN A 244 -14.59 -6.89 5.61
C ASN A 244 -13.86 -8.19 5.90
N LEU A 245 -13.97 -8.70 7.13
CA LEU A 245 -13.34 -9.96 7.53
C LEU A 245 -13.91 -11.15 6.75
N ARG A 246 -15.23 -11.19 6.56
CA ARG A 246 -15.89 -12.21 5.74
C ARG A 246 -15.45 -12.17 4.28
N ILE A 247 -15.23 -10.98 3.71
CA ILE A 247 -14.71 -10.81 2.35
C ILE A 247 -13.26 -11.27 2.26
N LYS A 248 -12.42 -10.95 3.26
CA LYS A 248 -11.04 -11.45 3.35
C LYS A 248 -11.02 -12.98 3.32
N ARG A 249 -11.84 -13.63 4.14
CA ARG A 249 -11.96 -15.10 4.14
C ARG A 249 -12.47 -15.66 2.81
N ALA A 250 -13.37 -14.94 2.14
CA ALA A 250 -13.85 -15.34 0.83
C ALA A 250 -12.74 -15.26 -0.23
N CYS A 251 -11.87 -14.25 -0.20
CA CYS A 251 -10.69 -14.17 -1.07
C CYS A 251 -9.77 -15.39 -0.86
N GLU A 252 -9.41 -15.69 0.40
CA GLU A 252 -8.57 -16.85 0.74
C GLU A 252 -9.15 -18.16 0.19
N LEU A 253 -10.46 -18.38 0.35
CA LEU A 253 -11.13 -19.58 -0.17
C LEU A 253 -11.23 -19.59 -1.71
N LEU A 254 -11.34 -18.42 -2.34
CA LEU A 254 -11.37 -18.32 -3.81
C LEU A 254 -10.00 -18.62 -4.42
N GLU A 255 -8.91 -18.28 -3.71
CA GLU A 255 -7.51 -18.48 -4.09
C GLU A 255 -7.05 -19.93 -3.86
N THR A 256 -7.43 -20.52 -2.72
CA THR A 256 -6.89 -21.80 -2.25
C THR A 256 -7.82 -23.01 -2.47
N SER A 257 -9.01 -22.81 -3.03
CA SER A 257 -9.99 -23.90 -3.23
C SER A 257 -10.84 -23.75 -4.49
N GLU A 258 -11.27 -24.89 -5.04
CA GLU A 258 -12.23 -24.95 -6.16
C GLU A 258 -13.70 -24.88 -5.71
N LEU A 259 -13.96 -24.56 -4.43
CA LEU A 259 -15.32 -24.59 -3.89
C LEU A 259 -16.28 -23.68 -4.69
N PRO A 260 -17.54 -24.09 -4.91
CA PRO A 260 -18.53 -23.23 -5.54
C PRO A 260 -18.71 -21.92 -4.76
N THR A 261 -18.94 -20.81 -5.47
CA THR A 261 -19.11 -19.47 -4.87
C THR A 261 -20.24 -19.44 -3.83
N LYS A 262 -21.29 -20.24 -4.02
CA LYS A 262 -22.36 -20.47 -3.05
C LYS A 262 -21.85 -21.05 -1.71
N SER A 263 -20.99 -22.07 -1.76
CA SER A 263 -20.42 -22.69 -0.57
C SER A 263 -19.49 -21.71 0.17
N ILE A 264 -18.69 -20.95 -0.57
CA ILE A 264 -17.82 -19.90 0.00
C ILE A 264 -18.66 -18.83 0.71
N ALA A 265 -19.75 -18.37 0.10
CA ALA A 265 -20.63 -17.40 0.73
C ALA A 265 -21.20 -17.90 2.08
N GLN A 266 -21.52 -19.19 2.19
CA GLN A 266 -21.98 -19.80 3.44
C GLN A 266 -20.85 -19.93 4.47
N MET A 267 -19.68 -20.42 4.07
CA MET A 267 -18.53 -20.59 4.96
C MET A 267 -18.04 -19.26 5.54
N CYS A 268 -18.14 -18.18 4.75
CA CYS A 268 -17.79 -16.84 5.20
C CYS A 268 -18.95 -16.11 5.89
N GLY A 269 -20.12 -16.73 6.11
CA GLY A 269 -21.26 -16.09 6.80
C GLY A 269 -21.97 -14.98 6.03
N LEU A 270 -21.68 -14.82 4.73
CA LEU A 270 -22.40 -13.90 3.84
C LEU A 270 -23.75 -14.47 3.39
N GLY A 271 -23.97 -15.77 3.60
CA GLY A 271 -25.25 -16.46 3.45
C GLY A 271 -25.54 -16.88 2.01
N THR A 272 -25.60 -15.91 1.09
CA THR A 272 -25.96 -16.16 -0.32
C THR A 272 -24.89 -15.69 -1.31
N GLU A 273 -24.95 -16.26 -2.51
CA GLU A 273 -24.04 -15.87 -3.59
C GLU A 273 -24.25 -14.40 -4.02
N GLU A 274 -25.49 -13.93 -3.99
CA GLU A 274 -25.85 -12.55 -4.29
C GLU A 274 -25.23 -11.58 -3.27
N SER A 275 -25.28 -11.93 -1.98
CA SER A 275 -24.67 -11.15 -0.90
C SER A 275 -23.16 -11.08 -1.06
N LEU A 276 -22.51 -12.23 -1.33
CA LEU A 276 -21.08 -12.29 -1.63
C LEU A 276 -20.72 -11.40 -2.83
N ARG A 277 -21.44 -11.52 -3.95
CA ARG A 277 -21.23 -10.69 -5.16
C ARG A 277 -21.44 -9.21 -4.88
N HIS A 278 -22.46 -8.84 -4.11
CA HIS A 278 -22.75 -7.45 -3.73
C HIS A 278 -21.57 -6.84 -2.97
N HIS A 279 -21.12 -7.52 -1.91
CA HIS A 279 -20.02 -7.04 -1.08
C HIS A 279 -18.68 -7.06 -1.83
N PHE A 280 -18.40 -8.08 -2.64
CA PHE A 280 -17.21 -8.13 -3.51
C PHE A 280 -17.15 -6.94 -4.47
N ARG A 281 -18.24 -6.66 -5.19
CA ARG A 281 -18.28 -5.52 -6.13
C ARG A 281 -18.14 -4.19 -5.41
N ARG A 282 -18.73 -4.06 -4.22
CA ARG A 282 -18.67 -2.81 -3.45
C ARG A 282 -17.25 -2.53 -2.96
N GLN A 283 -16.56 -3.55 -2.45
CA GLN A 283 -15.25 -3.43 -1.80
C GLN A 283 -14.06 -3.59 -2.75
N LEU A 284 -14.09 -4.60 -3.62
CA LEU A 284 -12.97 -4.98 -4.49
C LEU A 284 -13.18 -4.59 -5.95
N LYS A 285 -14.34 -4.02 -6.31
CA LYS A 285 -14.72 -3.58 -7.66
C LYS A 285 -14.69 -4.67 -8.74
N VAL A 286 -14.54 -5.94 -8.34
CA VAL A 286 -14.55 -7.11 -9.22
C VAL A 286 -15.56 -8.15 -8.76
N SER A 287 -15.88 -9.11 -9.65
CA SER A 287 -16.73 -10.26 -9.27
C SER A 287 -15.90 -11.37 -8.63
N PRO A 288 -16.48 -12.21 -7.73
CA PRO A 288 -15.77 -13.36 -7.15
C PRO A 288 -15.17 -14.31 -8.20
N LEU A 289 -15.87 -14.53 -9.31
CA LEU A 289 -15.38 -15.39 -10.40
C LEU A 289 -14.20 -14.77 -11.14
N HIS A 290 -14.27 -13.46 -11.41
CA HIS A 290 -13.14 -12.73 -12.01
C HIS A 290 -11.93 -12.73 -11.09
N TYR A 291 -12.17 -12.53 -9.79
CA TYR A 291 -11.14 -12.61 -8.75
C TYR A 291 -10.46 -13.98 -8.73
N ARG A 292 -11.23 -15.08 -8.65
CA ARG A 292 -10.68 -16.44 -8.71
C ARG A 292 -9.84 -16.67 -9.96
N ARG A 293 -10.31 -16.26 -11.14
CA ARG A 293 -9.54 -16.43 -12.39
C ARG A 293 -8.20 -15.72 -12.38
N GLN A 294 -8.07 -14.65 -11.61
CA GLN A 294 -6.86 -13.84 -11.53
C GLN A 294 -5.89 -14.32 -10.44
N PHE A 295 -6.41 -14.93 -9.37
CA PHE A 295 -5.64 -15.24 -8.15
C PHE A 295 -5.70 -16.71 -7.69
N SER A 296 -6.34 -17.62 -8.45
CA SER A 296 -6.33 -19.06 -8.13
C SER A 296 -4.90 -19.59 -8.11
N GLU A 297 -4.53 -20.27 -7.03
CA GLU A 297 -3.27 -21.00 -6.91
C GLU A 297 -3.38 -22.46 -7.39
N LEU A 298 -4.59 -22.87 -7.79
CA LEU A 298 -4.95 -24.13 -8.43
C LEU A 298 -5.14 -23.92 -9.93
#